data_AF-A0A1S2FBG8-F1
#
_entry.id   AF-A0A1S2FBG8-F1
#
_cell.length_a   1.000
_cell.length_b   1.000
_cell.length_c   1.000
_cell.angle_alpha   90.00
_cell.angle_beta   90.00
_cell.angle_gamma   90.00
#
_symmetry.space_group_name_H-M   'P 1'
#
loop_
_entity.id
_entity.type
_entity.pdbx_description
1 polymer ?
#
loop_
_entity_poly.entity_id
_entity_poly.type
_entity_poly.pdbx_seq_one_letter_code
_entity_poly.pdbx_strand_id
1 'polypeptide(L)'
;MELFLYHYYDAATGPFRNLSALSIEEAKQVQRRLQQNKNMFASQRGDDYIVIRRGLESRARDLFIAKGGRPTNKYPHYMTLGPCEWIKQWYQRGREVKIPLDDVDPEMISFTYGDLFPTMRFKDDKPYRGKVYLKNEILRLVDEYGWPQEWNKDGNQGPERYIEVQVWDDRVIGLF
;
A
#
# COMPACT_ATOMS: atom_id res chain seq x y z
N MET A 1 3.87 -22.20 4.82
CA MET A 1 3.65 -21.11 5.79
C MET A 1 2.47 -20.31 5.30
N GLU A 2 1.46 -20.13 6.13
CA GLU A 2 0.29 -19.34 5.78
C GLU A 2 0.66 -17.85 5.81
N LEU A 3 0.40 -17.13 4.73
CA LEU A 3 0.71 -15.70 4.60
C LEU A 3 -0.57 -14.89 4.72
N PHE A 4 -0.45 -13.70 5.32
CA PHE A 4 -1.59 -12.81 5.58
C PHE A 4 -1.32 -11.40 5.05
N LEU A 5 -2.41 -10.75 4.65
CA LEU A 5 -2.47 -9.35 4.30
C LEU A 5 -2.90 -8.53 5.52
N TYR A 6 -2.26 -7.38 5.74
CA TYR A 6 -2.57 -6.51 6.88
C TYR A 6 -2.97 -5.13 6.41
N HIS A 7 -4.16 -4.68 6.80
CA HIS A 7 -4.59 -3.29 6.63
C HIS A 7 -4.56 -2.57 7.98
N TYR A 8 -3.89 -1.43 8.05
CA TYR A 8 -3.76 -0.63 9.27
C TYR A 8 -4.67 0.59 9.25
N TYR A 9 -5.29 0.89 10.39
CA TYR A 9 -6.23 2.00 10.51
C TYR A 9 -6.29 2.54 11.95
N ASP A 10 -6.82 3.76 12.11
CA ASP A 10 -7.15 4.27 13.44
C ASP A 10 -8.53 3.77 13.88
N ALA A 11 -8.63 3.28 15.11
CA ALA A 11 -9.90 2.81 15.68
C ALA A 11 -11.04 3.85 15.60
N ALA A 12 -10.72 5.14 15.58
CA ALA A 12 -11.72 6.20 15.47
C ALA A 12 -12.36 6.32 14.07
N THR A 13 -11.67 5.91 13.00
CA THR A 13 -12.15 6.07 11.61
C THR A 13 -12.66 4.77 10.98
N GLY A 14 -12.25 3.62 11.52
CA GLY A 14 -12.51 2.32 10.92
C GLY A 14 -11.59 2.01 9.72
N PRO A 15 -11.64 0.77 9.22
CA PRO A 15 -10.77 0.31 8.14
C PRO A 15 -11.22 0.85 6.76
N PHE A 16 -10.33 0.71 5.77
CA PHE A 16 -10.58 0.92 4.34
C PHE A 16 -11.13 2.30 3.94
N ARG A 17 -10.80 3.35 4.70
CA ARG A 17 -11.08 4.75 4.33
C ARG A 17 -10.02 5.26 3.34
N ASN A 18 -10.35 5.22 2.05
CA ASN A 18 -9.41 5.57 0.97
C ASN A 18 -9.61 6.99 0.44
N LEU A 19 -8.54 7.80 0.41
CA LEU A 19 -8.56 9.14 -0.17
C LEU A 19 -8.88 9.14 -1.67
N SER A 20 -8.52 8.07 -2.38
CA SER A 20 -8.74 7.95 -3.82
C SER A 20 -10.20 7.63 -4.18
N ALA A 21 -11.02 7.24 -3.18
CA ALA A 21 -12.46 7.05 -3.34
C ALA A 21 -13.24 8.37 -3.37
N LEU A 22 -12.68 9.44 -2.80
CA LEU A 22 -13.32 10.74 -2.67
C LEU A 22 -13.17 11.58 -3.95
N SER A 23 -13.91 12.68 -4.09
CA SER A 23 -13.57 13.71 -5.07
C SER A 23 -12.22 14.37 -4.73
N ILE A 24 -11.59 15.08 -5.68
CA ILE A 24 -10.31 15.78 -5.42
C ILE A 24 -10.49 16.82 -4.30
N GLU A 25 -11.62 17.53 -4.28
CA GLU A 25 -11.91 18.57 -3.29
C GLU A 25 -12.07 17.98 -1.89
N GLU A 26 -12.88 16.92 -1.76
CA GLU A 26 -13.07 16.20 -0.50
C GLU A 26 -11.75 15.60 -0.01
N ALA A 27 -10.98 14.94 -0.90
CA ALA A 27 -9.68 14.37 -0.55
C ALA A 27 -8.70 15.45 -0.04
N LYS A 28 -8.67 16.63 -0.68
CA LYS A 28 -7.87 17.78 -0.21
C LYS A 28 -8.35 18.32 1.14
N GLN A 29 -9.66 18.33 1.39
CA GLN A 29 -10.19 18.72 2.70
C GLN A 29 -9.78 17.73 3.79
N VAL A 30 -9.89 16.42 3.53
CA VAL A 30 -9.43 15.37 4.45
C VAL A 30 -7.93 15.50 4.70
N GLN A 31 -7.11 15.68 3.64
CA GLN A 31 -5.67 15.88 3.76
C GLN A 31 -5.33 17.08 4.65
N ARG A 32 -6.01 18.22 4.47
CA ARG A 32 -5.80 19.42 5.31
C ARG A 32 -6.12 19.18 6.78
N ARG A 33 -7.18 18.42 7.08
CA ARG A 33 -7.52 18.01 8.46
C ARG A 33 -6.44 17.10 9.06
N LEU A 34 -5.90 16.16 8.28
CA LEU A 34 -4.81 15.28 8.71
C LEU A 34 -3.51 16.05 8.98
N GLN A 35 -3.22 17.12 8.23
CA GLN A 35 -2.05 17.98 8.44
C GLN A 35 -2.13 18.82 9.72
N GLN A 36 -3.33 19.22 10.14
CA GLN A 36 -3.53 19.98 11.38
C GLN A 36 -3.23 19.14 12.63
N ASN A 37 -3.35 17.82 12.52
CA ASN A 37 -2.93 16.86 13.54
C ASN A 37 -1.42 16.56 13.38
N LYS A 38 -0.57 17.47 13.88
CA LYS A 38 0.91 17.45 13.77
C LYS A 38 1.62 16.18 14.27
N ASN A 39 0.91 15.24 14.89
CA ASN A 39 1.46 13.96 15.38
C ASN A 39 1.38 12.81 14.36
N MET A 40 0.95 13.05 13.11
CA MET A 40 0.86 12.01 12.08
C MET A 40 1.82 12.27 10.91
N PHE A 41 2.47 11.21 10.44
CA PHE A 41 3.38 11.22 9.26
C PHE A 41 2.70 11.79 7.99
N ALA A 42 1.36 11.72 7.91
CA ALA A 42 0.55 12.30 6.84
C ALA A 42 0.62 13.84 6.75
N SER A 43 1.08 14.53 7.80
CA SER A 43 1.13 16.00 7.88
C SER A 43 2.18 16.66 6.98
N GLN A 44 3.12 15.89 6.42
CA GLN A 44 4.22 16.40 5.58
C GLN A 44 3.90 16.43 4.07
N ARG A 45 2.67 16.07 3.67
CA ARG A 45 2.29 15.90 2.25
C ARG A 45 1.88 17.22 1.59
N GLY A 46 2.40 17.54 0.41
CA GLY A 46 2.06 18.76 -0.36
C GLY A 46 0.66 18.75 -1.01
N ASP A 47 0.23 19.88 -1.56
CA ASP A 47 -1.10 20.07 -2.18
C ASP A 47 -1.32 19.21 -3.45
N ASP A 48 -0.22 18.77 -4.06
CA ASP A 48 -0.17 17.90 -5.23
C ASP A 48 -0.28 16.40 -4.88
N TYR A 49 -0.25 16.05 -3.59
CA TYR A 49 -0.23 14.67 -3.12
C TYR A 49 -1.36 13.80 -3.69
N ILE A 50 -2.60 14.31 -3.71
CA ILE A 50 -3.76 13.57 -4.23
C ILE A 50 -3.61 13.31 -5.74
N VAL A 51 -3.09 14.27 -6.49
CA VAL A 51 -2.88 14.14 -7.94
C VAL A 51 -1.79 13.11 -8.21
N ILE A 52 -0.67 13.21 -7.49
CA ILE A 52 0.44 12.24 -7.57
C ILE A 52 -0.05 10.84 -7.22
N ARG A 53 -0.78 10.69 -6.11
CA ARG A 53 -1.34 9.41 -5.65
C ARG A 53 -2.13 8.72 -6.76
N ARG A 54 -3.09 9.42 -7.36
CA ARG A 54 -3.92 8.88 -8.43
C ARG A 54 -3.11 8.52 -9.67
N GLY A 55 -2.12 9.33 -10.02
CA GLY A 55 -1.21 9.03 -11.12
C GLY A 55 -0.40 7.75 -10.89
N LEU A 56 0.12 7.56 -9.67
CA LEU A 56 0.84 6.35 -9.29
C LEU A 56 -0.07 5.12 -9.24
N GLU A 57 -1.28 5.26 -8.71
CA GLU A 57 -2.30 4.21 -8.69
C GLU A 57 -2.68 3.77 -10.10
N SER A 58 -2.93 4.73 -10.99
CA SER A 58 -3.22 4.42 -12.40
C SER A 58 -2.07 3.67 -13.05
N ARG A 59 -0.82 4.15 -12.86
CA ARG A 59 0.37 3.47 -13.39
C ARG A 59 0.53 2.05 -12.85
N ALA A 60 0.33 1.85 -11.55
CA ALA A 60 0.39 0.53 -10.93
C ALA A 60 -0.68 -0.40 -11.50
N ARG A 61 -1.90 0.11 -11.67
CA ARG A 61 -3.01 -0.62 -12.30
C ARG A 61 -2.69 -1.04 -13.72
N ASP A 62 -2.14 -0.14 -14.53
CA ASP A 62 -1.78 -0.43 -15.93
C ASP A 62 -0.66 -1.48 -16.02
N LEU A 63 0.36 -1.39 -15.15
CA LEU A 63 1.41 -2.39 -15.03
C LEU A 63 0.86 -3.75 -14.60
N PHE A 64 -0.12 -3.77 -13.68
CA PHE A 64 -0.76 -5.00 -13.23
C PHE A 64 -1.58 -5.64 -14.36
N ILE A 65 -2.38 -4.85 -15.09
CA ILE A 65 -3.15 -5.31 -16.26
C ILE A 65 -2.24 -5.89 -17.34
N ALA A 66 -1.12 -5.22 -17.62
CA ALA A 66 -0.13 -5.70 -18.60
C ALA A 66 0.46 -7.08 -18.22
N LYS A 67 0.37 -7.47 -16.95
CA LYS A 67 0.82 -8.77 -16.43
C LYS A 67 -0.31 -9.79 -16.29
N GLY A 68 -1.52 -9.49 -16.78
CA GLY A 68 -2.69 -10.37 -16.73
C GLY A 68 -3.63 -10.14 -15.55
N GLY A 69 -3.38 -9.13 -14.72
CA GLY A 69 -4.30 -8.73 -13.66
C GLY A 69 -5.63 -8.21 -14.21
N ARG A 70 -6.71 -8.40 -13.46
CA ARG A 70 -8.08 -7.99 -13.82
C ARG A 70 -8.72 -7.06 -12.79
N PRO A 71 -8.07 -5.94 -12.42
CA PRO A 71 -8.55 -5.04 -11.37
C PRO A 71 -9.94 -4.47 -11.71
N THR A 72 -10.92 -4.69 -10.83
CA THR A 72 -12.29 -4.16 -10.97
C THR A 72 -12.37 -2.70 -10.54
N ASN A 73 -11.54 -2.29 -9.58
CA ASN A 73 -11.49 -0.93 -9.06
C ASN A 73 -10.52 -0.03 -9.83
N LYS A 74 -10.75 1.28 -9.74
CA LYS A 74 -9.85 2.32 -10.28
C LYS A 74 -8.69 2.65 -9.34
N TYR A 75 -8.83 2.35 -8.06
CA TYR A 75 -7.83 2.56 -7.01
C TYR A 75 -7.73 1.31 -6.14
N PRO A 76 -6.58 1.05 -5.50
CA PRO A 76 -6.41 -0.12 -4.67
C PRO A 76 -6.73 0.16 -3.20
N HIS A 77 -7.12 -0.88 -2.49
CA HIS A 77 -7.03 -0.93 -1.03
C HIS A 77 -5.64 -1.36 -0.64
N TYR A 78 -4.96 -0.52 0.14
CA TYR A 78 -3.57 -0.73 0.52
C TYR A 78 -3.48 -1.62 1.74
N MET A 79 -2.64 -2.65 1.63
CA MET A 79 -2.31 -3.59 2.69
C MET A 79 -0.80 -3.88 2.67
N THR A 80 -0.30 -4.60 3.66
CA THR A 80 1.06 -5.16 3.64
C THR A 80 1.02 -6.67 3.57
N LEU A 81 1.99 -7.29 2.89
CA LEU A 81 2.19 -8.73 2.96
C LEU A 81 3.04 -9.02 4.21
N GLY A 82 2.44 -9.67 5.20
CA GLY A 82 3.02 -9.80 6.54
C GLY A 82 2.87 -8.54 7.40
N PRO A 83 3.10 -8.63 8.72
CA PRO A 83 2.89 -7.53 9.65
C PRO A 83 3.97 -6.44 9.51
N CYS A 84 3.59 -5.18 9.71
CA CYS A 84 4.46 -4.01 9.78
C CYS A 84 4.06 -3.11 10.97
N GLU A 85 4.71 -3.30 12.12
CA GLU A 85 4.42 -2.51 13.34
C GLU A 85 4.67 -1.01 13.16
N TRP A 86 5.59 -0.64 12.26
CA TRP A 86 5.87 0.76 11.99
C TRP A 86 4.66 1.52 11.42
N ILE A 87 3.89 0.91 10.49
CA ILE A 87 2.68 1.55 9.95
C ILE A 87 1.61 1.65 11.04
N LYS A 88 1.47 0.63 11.88
CA LYS A 88 0.49 0.63 12.98
C LYS A 88 0.71 1.78 13.96
N GLN A 89 1.98 2.16 14.20
CA GLN A 89 2.36 3.28 15.06
C GLN A 89 2.01 4.66 14.46
N TRP A 90 1.62 4.75 13.18
CA TRP A 90 1.18 6.00 12.57
C TRP A 90 -0.18 6.47 13.09
N TYR A 91 -0.94 5.59 13.72
CA TYR A 91 -2.28 5.83 14.23
C TYR A 91 -2.26 5.93 15.75
N GLN A 92 -2.99 6.89 16.31
CA GLN A 92 -3.07 7.08 17.76
C GLN A 92 -3.69 5.85 18.44
N ARG A 93 -4.70 5.25 17.81
CA ARG A 93 -5.31 3.99 18.24
C ARG A 93 -5.24 2.94 17.14
N GLY A 94 -4.01 2.59 16.76
CA GLY A 94 -3.74 1.61 15.70
C GLY A 94 -4.47 0.28 15.89
N ARG A 95 -5.15 -0.14 14.82
CA ARG A 95 -5.81 -1.43 14.65
C ARG A 95 -5.41 -2.03 13.32
N GLU A 96 -5.65 -3.33 13.18
CA GLU A 96 -5.32 -4.07 11.96
C GLU A 96 -6.44 -5.04 11.59
N VAL A 97 -6.72 -5.12 10.29
CA VAL A 97 -7.50 -6.20 9.67
C VAL A 97 -6.50 -7.20 9.09
N LYS A 98 -6.79 -8.49 9.24
CA LYS A 98 -6.01 -9.60 8.65
C LYS A 98 -6.86 -10.38 7.68
N ILE A 99 -6.33 -10.66 6.50
CA ILE A 99 -6.98 -11.49 5.48
C ILE A 99 -5.96 -12.54 5.04
N PRO A 100 -6.29 -13.85 5.02
CA PRO A 100 -5.42 -14.86 4.42
C PRO A 100 -5.10 -14.50 2.96
N LEU A 101 -3.83 -14.59 2.56
CA LEU A 101 -3.43 -14.30 1.19
C LEU A 101 -4.08 -15.26 0.17
N ASP A 102 -4.44 -16.46 0.61
CA ASP A 102 -5.09 -17.47 -0.24
C ASP A 102 -6.59 -17.21 -0.44
N ASP A 103 -7.20 -16.33 0.36
CA ASP A 103 -8.61 -15.92 0.20
C ASP A 103 -8.79 -14.81 -0.85
N VAL A 104 -7.69 -14.26 -1.38
CA VAL A 104 -7.72 -13.19 -2.39
C VAL A 104 -7.35 -13.74 -3.77
N ASP A 105 -8.22 -13.47 -4.74
CA ASP A 105 -8.01 -13.83 -6.13
C ASP A 105 -6.69 -13.23 -6.66
N PRO A 106 -5.74 -14.06 -7.17
CA PRO A 106 -4.48 -13.59 -7.71
C PRO A 106 -4.63 -12.61 -8.89
N GLU A 107 -5.76 -12.62 -9.61
CA GLU A 107 -6.05 -11.66 -10.67
C GLU A 107 -6.51 -10.29 -10.13
N MET A 108 -6.80 -10.18 -8.83
CA MET A 108 -7.32 -8.96 -8.19
C MET A 108 -6.31 -8.29 -7.25
N ILE A 109 -5.09 -8.81 -7.16
CA ILE A 109 -4.08 -8.38 -6.20
C ILE A 109 -2.72 -8.19 -6.87
N SER A 110 -2.06 -7.09 -6.56
CA SER A 110 -0.71 -6.80 -7.01
C SER A 110 0.18 -6.35 -5.87
N PHE A 111 1.49 -6.35 -6.12
CA PHE A 111 2.49 -6.11 -5.09
C PHE A 111 3.57 -5.15 -5.56
N THR A 112 4.12 -4.39 -4.63
CA THR A 112 5.39 -3.66 -4.80
C THR A 112 6.36 -4.02 -3.69
N TYR A 113 7.65 -4.11 -4.02
CA TYR A 113 8.68 -4.35 -3.03
C TYR A 113 9.08 -3.01 -2.39
N GLY A 114 8.37 -2.65 -1.32
CA GLY A 114 8.32 -1.30 -0.78
C GLY A 114 6.97 -0.62 -1.03
N ASP A 115 6.77 0.50 -0.33
CA ASP A 115 5.65 1.43 -0.57
C ASP A 115 5.60 1.87 -2.04
N LEU A 116 4.40 2.02 -2.61
CA LEU A 116 4.22 2.36 -4.03
C LEU A 116 4.87 3.70 -4.39
N PHE A 117 4.84 4.68 -3.48
CA PHE A 117 5.41 6.01 -3.74
C PHE A 117 6.91 5.96 -4.01
N PRO A 118 7.77 5.49 -3.09
CA PRO A 118 9.19 5.37 -3.35
C PRO A 118 9.47 4.34 -4.44
N THR A 119 8.73 3.22 -4.52
CA THR A 119 8.92 2.25 -5.60
C THR A 119 8.83 2.88 -6.98
N MET A 120 7.90 3.81 -7.20
CA MET A 120 7.66 4.44 -8.50
C MET A 120 8.43 5.75 -8.74
N ARG A 121 8.98 6.38 -7.69
CA ARG A 121 9.55 7.74 -7.77
C ARG A 121 10.98 7.87 -7.26
N PHE A 122 11.40 7.01 -6.33
CA PHE A 122 12.76 7.03 -5.82
C PHE A 122 13.71 6.52 -6.90
N LYS A 123 14.75 7.29 -7.20
CA LYS A 123 15.72 6.97 -8.24
C LYS A 123 16.94 6.31 -7.61
N ASP A 124 17.04 5.01 -7.81
CA ASP A 124 18.25 4.22 -7.58
C ASP A 124 18.29 3.08 -8.61
N ASP A 125 19.35 2.29 -8.56
CA ASP A 125 19.58 1.18 -9.51
C ASP A 125 19.03 -0.15 -9.00
N LYS A 126 18.14 -0.14 -7.99
CA LYS A 126 17.61 -1.38 -7.43
C LYS A 126 16.67 -2.05 -8.45
N PRO A 127 16.81 -3.37 -8.69
CA PRO A 127 16.14 -4.05 -9.79
C PRO A 127 14.61 -4.13 -9.64
N TYR A 128 14.10 -3.85 -8.45
CA TYR A 128 12.68 -3.84 -8.13
C TYR A 128 11.99 -2.47 -8.24
N ARG A 129 12.72 -1.41 -8.61
CA ARG A 129 12.13 -0.09 -8.84
C ARG A 129 11.22 -0.05 -10.04
N GLY A 130 10.15 0.75 -9.92
CA GLY A 130 9.21 1.03 -11.00
C GLY A 130 8.39 -0.17 -11.46
N LYS A 131 8.37 -1.26 -10.68
CA LYS A 131 7.74 -2.54 -11.04
C LYS A 131 6.58 -2.86 -10.11
N VAL A 132 5.63 -3.61 -10.66
CA VAL A 132 4.54 -4.26 -9.95
C VAL A 132 4.67 -5.77 -10.19
N TYR A 133 4.34 -6.55 -9.17
CA TYR A 133 4.52 -7.99 -9.14
C TYR A 133 3.19 -8.71 -8.94
N LEU A 134 3.09 -9.91 -9.51
CA LEU A 134 2.07 -10.91 -9.19
C LEU A 134 2.49 -11.68 -7.92
N LYS A 135 1.55 -12.41 -7.32
CA LYS A 135 1.77 -13.20 -6.09
C LYS A 135 3.00 -14.10 -6.17
N ASN A 136 3.17 -14.88 -7.23
CA ASN A 136 4.32 -15.77 -7.39
C ASN A 136 5.64 -15.01 -7.64
N GLU A 137 5.61 -13.81 -8.19
CA GLU A 137 6.81 -13.02 -8.47
C GLU A 137 7.31 -12.29 -7.23
N ILE A 138 6.41 -11.73 -6.42
CA ILE A 138 6.82 -11.07 -5.18
C ILE A 138 7.43 -12.08 -4.20
N LEU A 139 6.92 -13.31 -4.14
CA LEU A 139 7.49 -14.36 -3.29
C LEU A 139 8.91 -14.73 -3.74
N ARG A 140 9.16 -14.86 -5.05
CA ARG A 140 10.52 -15.08 -5.57
C ARG A 140 11.46 -13.92 -5.24
N LEU A 141 10.95 -12.69 -5.31
CA LEU A 141 11.73 -11.50 -4.97
C LEU A 141 12.08 -11.47 -3.48
N VAL A 142 11.16 -11.92 -2.62
CA VAL A 142 11.42 -12.09 -1.18
C VAL A 142 12.46 -13.17 -0.92
N ASP A 143 12.42 -14.29 -1.66
CA ASP A 143 13.44 -15.33 -1.53
C ASP A 143 14.84 -14.82 -1.91
N GLU A 144 14.93 -13.88 -2.85
CA GLU A 144 16.19 -13.29 -3.33
C GLU A 144 16.72 -12.16 -2.45
N TYR A 145 15.84 -11.23 -2.03
CA TYR A 145 16.24 -9.98 -1.34
C TYR A 145 15.84 -9.93 0.14
N GLY A 146 15.08 -10.92 0.63
CA GLY A 146 14.53 -10.97 1.98
C GLY A 146 13.28 -10.11 2.17
N TRP A 147 12.77 -10.08 3.40
CA TRP A 147 11.63 -9.25 3.79
C TRP A 147 12.09 -7.85 4.23
N PRO A 148 11.64 -6.75 3.58
CA PRO A 148 11.95 -5.39 4.05
C PRO A 148 11.61 -5.14 5.52
N GLN A 149 10.55 -5.78 6.01
CA GLN A 149 10.14 -5.76 7.41
C GLN A 149 11.19 -6.33 8.37
N GLU A 150 12.12 -7.15 7.88
CA GLU A 150 13.19 -7.77 8.66
C GLU A 150 14.51 -7.04 8.46
N TRP A 151 15.01 -6.95 7.21
CA TRP A 151 16.34 -6.40 6.93
C TRP A 151 16.39 -4.86 7.00
N ASN A 152 15.25 -4.16 6.86
CA ASN A 152 15.18 -2.69 6.92
C ASN A 152 14.02 -2.18 7.77
N LYS A 153 13.71 -2.87 8.87
CA LYS A 153 12.66 -2.45 9.84
C LYS A 153 12.79 -0.99 10.28
N ASP A 154 14.03 -0.51 10.44
CA ASP A 154 14.36 0.85 10.88
C ASP A 154 14.52 1.84 9.73
N GLY A 155 14.35 1.42 8.47
CA GLY A 155 14.39 2.29 7.28
C GLY A 155 15.71 2.97 6.97
N ASN A 156 16.81 2.52 7.58
CA ASN A 156 18.13 3.15 7.44
C ASN A 156 18.85 2.71 6.14
N GLN A 157 18.35 1.70 5.44
CA GLN A 157 18.97 1.10 4.25
C GLN A 157 18.20 1.39 2.94
N GLY A 158 17.32 2.39 2.99
CA GLY A 158 16.48 2.81 1.86
C GLY A 158 15.00 2.91 2.24
N PRO A 159 14.13 3.24 1.28
CA PRO A 159 12.73 3.51 1.57
C PRO A 159 11.86 2.25 1.74
N GLU A 160 12.36 1.06 1.42
CA GLU A 160 11.63 -0.20 1.60
C GLU A 160 11.55 -0.56 3.08
N ARG A 161 10.37 -0.51 3.68
CA ARG A 161 10.14 -0.98 5.06
C ARG A 161 9.17 -2.15 5.15
N TYR A 162 8.46 -2.42 4.06
CA TYR A 162 7.46 -3.47 3.98
C TYR A 162 7.18 -3.81 2.51
N ILE A 163 6.56 -4.96 2.28
CA ILE A 163 5.97 -5.30 0.97
C ILE A 163 4.56 -4.73 0.94
N GLU A 164 4.31 -3.81 0.03
CA GLU A 164 2.98 -3.23 -0.15
C GLU A 164 2.15 -4.10 -1.08
N VAL A 165 0.88 -4.20 -0.74
CA VAL A 165 -0.13 -4.96 -1.45
C VAL A 165 -1.22 -4.01 -1.91
N GLN A 166 -1.56 -4.10 -3.19
CA GLN A 166 -2.67 -3.37 -3.80
C GLN A 166 -3.79 -4.36 -4.10
N VAL A 167 -4.89 -4.28 -3.34
CA VAL A 167 -6.11 -5.08 -3.57
C VAL A 167 -7.07 -4.26 -4.43
N TRP A 168 -7.45 -4.78 -5.59
CA TRP A 168 -8.19 -4.05 -6.62
C TRP A 168 -9.67 -4.40 -6.70
N ASP A 169 -10.22 -5.03 -5.67
CA ASP A 169 -11.60 -5.50 -5.62
C ASP A 169 -12.24 -5.22 -4.26
N ASP A 170 -13.38 -4.54 -4.27
CA ASP A 170 -14.15 -4.18 -3.06
C ASP A 170 -14.73 -5.42 -2.35
N ARG A 171 -14.95 -6.52 -3.06
CA ARG A 171 -15.50 -7.75 -2.47
C ARG A 171 -14.60 -8.33 -1.38
N VAL A 172 -13.29 -8.11 -1.50
CA VAL A 172 -12.29 -8.57 -0.51
C VAL A 172 -12.45 -7.82 0.82
N ILE A 173 -12.87 -6.56 0.78
CA ILE A 173 -12.97 -5.70 1.96
C ILE A 173 -14.39 -5.55 2.49
N GLY A 174 -15.42 -5.94 1.72
CA GLY A 174 -16.83 -5.80 2.12
C GLY A 174 -17.27 -6.59 3.36
N LEU A 175 -16.35 -7.35 3.97
CA LEU A 175 -16.53 -8.09 5.21
C LEU A 175 -16.23 -7.26 6.48
N PHE A 176 -15.77 -6.01 6.33
CA PHE A 176 -15.27 -5.14 7.41
C PHE A 176 -15.92 -3.75 7.40
#